data_AF-A0A6V7MCN1-F1
#
_entry.id   AF-A0A6V7MCN1-F1
#
_cell.length_a   1.000
_cell.length_b   1.000
_cell.length_c   1.000
_cell.angle_alpha   90.00
_cell.angle_beta   90.00
_cell.angle_gamma   90.00
#
_symmetry.space_group_name_H-M   'P 1'
#
loop_
_entity.id
_entity.type
_entity.pdbx_description
1 polymer ?
#
loop_
_entity_poly.entity_id
_entity_poly.type
_entity_poly.pdbx_seq_one_letter_code
_entity_poly.pdbx_strand_id
1 'polypeptide(L)' 'MVSIQYNLVHRCGGVLISNKHVLTAAHCVSSSEAKYYRVLTGRDVLPDGIFLDSSRVEKIDVHPGYDGEKYLNDIAIFT' A
#
# COMPACT_ATOMS: atom_id res chain seq x y z
N MET A 1 9.09 -3.82 7.92
CA MET A 1 8.62 -3.81 6.52
C MET A 1 7.10 -3.86 6.50
N VAL A 2 6.47 -3.31 5.46
CA VAL A 2 5.01 -3.33 5.28
C VAL A 2 4.65 -4.14 4.05
N SER A 3 3.64 -4.98 4.16
CA SER A 3 2.99 -5.67 3.05
C SER A 3 1.70 -4.95 2.70
N ILE A 4 1.62 -4.42 1.48
CA ILE A 4 0.42 -3.83 0.91
C ILE A 4 -0.36 -4.93 0.20
N GLN A 5 -1.60 -5.09 0.63
CA GLN A 5 -2.49 -6.14 0.17
C GLN A 5 -3.61 -5.53 -0.66
N TYR A 6 -3.94 -6.17 -1.78
CA TYR A 6 -5.10 -5.87 -2.60
C TYR A 6 -6.02 -7.09 -2.60
N ASN A 7 -7.28 -6.92 -2.20
CA ASN A 7 -8.20 -8.05 -1.99
C ASN A 7 -7.60 -9.17 -1.13
N LEU A 8 -6.92 -8.78 -0.05
CA LEU A 8 -6.29 -9.68 0.93
C LEU A 8 -5.08 -10.48 0.41
N VAL A 9 -4.59 -10.18 -0.79
CA VAL A 9 -3.39 -10.80 -1.39
C VAL A 9 -2.27 -9.78 -1.43
N HIS A 10 -1.04 -10.20 -1.09
CA HIS A 10 0.13 -9.34 -1.20
C HIS A 10 0.32 -8.82 -2.63
N ARG A 11 0.55 -7.51 -2.77
CA ARG A 11 0.74 -6.86 -4.05
C ARG A 11 2.06 -6.11 -4.13
N CYS A 12 2.39 -5.34 -3.09
CA CYS A 12 3.60 -4.53 -3.03
C CYS A 12 4.15 -4.42 -1.61
N GLY A 13 5.38 -3.94 -1.50
CA GLY A 13 5.97 -3.52 -0.24
C GLY A 13 5.68 -2.05 0.09
N GLY A 14 5.96 -1.67 1.33
CA GLY A 14 5.97 -0.28 1.77
C GLY A 14 6.76 -0.10 3.07
N VAL A 15 6.76 1.12 3.58
CA VAL A 15 7.43 1.47 4.84
C VAL A 15 6.55 2.38 5.68
N LEU A 16 6.50 2.14 6.99
CA LEU A 16 5.87 3.07 7.92
C LEU A 16 6.74 4.32 8.03
N ILE A 17 6.14 5.48 7.76
CA ILE A 17 6.77 6.79 7.97
C ILE A 17 6.19 7.51 9.19
N SER A 18 5.11 6.97 9.76
CA SER A 18 4.56 7.32 11.07
C SER A 18 3.66 6.20 11.58
N ASN A 19 3.05 6.38 12.75
CA ASN A 19 2.10 5.40 13.32
C ASN A 19 0.82 5.20 12.49
N LYS A 20 0.53 6.09 11.52
CA LYS A 20 -0.70 6.05 10.71
C LYS A 20 -0.46 6.21 9.21
N HIS A 21 0.80 6.26 8.77
CA HIS A 21 1.10 6.52 7.36
C HIS A 21 2.10 5.51 6.83
N VAL A 22 1.76 4.93 5.67
CA VAL A 22 2.64 4.04 4.91
C VAL A 22 3.05 4.74 3.62
N LEU A 23 4.34 4.78 3.36
CA LEU A 23 4.90 5.20 2.08
C LEU A 23 5.06 3.98 1.16
N THR A 24 4.68 4.15 -0.10
CA THR A 24 4.78 3.13 -1.15
C THR A 24 5.00 3.79 -2.51
N ALA A 25 5.20 2.97 -3.54
CA ALA A 25 5.18 3.41 -4.93
C ALA A 25 3.75 3.71 -5.41
N ALA A 26 3.60 4.67 -6.33
CA ALA A 26 2.33 5.04 -6.93
C ALA A 26 1.81 3.99 -7.91
N HIS A 27 2.68 3.35 -8.69
CA HIS A 27 2.30 2.31 -9.64
C HIS A 27 1.70 1.06 -8.96
N CYS A 28 1.96 0.88 -7.67
CA CYS A 28 1.41 -0.21 -6.88
C CYS A 28 -0.07 -0.06 -6.56
N VAL A 29 -0.63 1.15 -6.70
CA VAL A 29 -1.89 1.53 -6.08
C VAL A 29 -2.87 2.14 -7.06
N SER A 30 -4.15 2.13 -6.67
CA SER A 30 -5.25 2.74 -7.41
C SER A 30 -6.07 3.53 -6.41
N SER A 31 -6.03 4.87 -6.51
CA SER A 31 -6.58 5.76 -5.49
C SER A 31 -8.10 5.66 -5.35
N SER A 32 -8.82 5.32 -6.43
CA SER A 32 -10.26 5.07 -6.43
C SER A 32 -10.67 3.76 -5.74
N GLU A 33 -9.70 2.93 -5.37
CA GLU A 33 -9.91 1.57 -4.88
C GLU A 33 -9.41 1.36 -3.44
N ALA A 34 -9.25 2.45 -2.67
CA ALA A 34 -8.72 2.41 -1.29
C ALA A 34 -9.36 1.31 -0.41
N LYS A 35 -10.68 1.11 -0.53
CA LYS A 35 -11.44 0.07 0.21
C LYS A 35 -10.96 -1.37 0.00
N TYR A 36 -10.27 -1.65 -1.10
CA TYR A 36 -9.71 -2.96 -1.43
C TYR A 36 -8.27 -3.12 -0.95
N TYR A 37 -7.62 -2.04 -0.52
CA TYR A 37 -6.28 -2.05 0.01
C TYR A 37 -6.28 -2.27 1.53
N ARG A 38 -5.31 -3.06 1.97
CA ARG A 38 -4.99 -3.26 3.39
C ARG A 38 -3.49 -3.27 3.60
N VAL A 39 -3.11 -3.03 4.84
CA VAL A 39 -1.72 -2.90 5.29
C VAL A 39 -1.44 -3.94 6.36
N LEU A 40 -0.46 -4.80 6.11
CA LEU A 40 0.04 -5.76 7.10
C LEU A 40 1.46 -5.36 7.51
N THR A 41 1.72 -5.29 8.81
CA THR A 41 3.01 -4.89 9.38
C THR A 41 3.49 -5.93 10.39
N GLY A 42 4.77 -5.89 10.78
CA GLY A 42 5.30 -6.75 11.84
C GLY A 42 5.28 -8.24 11.50
N ARG A 43 5.61 -8.58 10.25
CA ARG A 43 5.72 -9.96 9.76
C ARG A 43 7.00 -10.11 8.94
N ASP A 44 7.72 -11.20 9.19
CA ASP A 44 8.91 -11.59 8.44
C ASP A 44 8.58 -12.62 7.34
N VAL A 45 7.55 -13.43 7.58
CA VAL A 45 6.98 -14.37 6.61
C VAL A 45 5.52 -14.01 6.41
N LEU A 46 5.08 -13.94 5.15
CA LEU A 46 3.67 -13.82 4.82
C LEU A 46 3.06 -15.23 4.85
N PRO A 47 2.11 -15.53 5.76
CA PRO A 47 1.41 -16.82 5.74
C PRO A 47 0.75 -17.12 4.39
N ASP A 48 0.49 -18.39 4.07
CA ASP A 48 -0.28 -18.70 2.86
C ASP A 48 -1.77 -18.31 3.05
N GLY A 49 -2.35 -17.63 2.05
CA GLY A 49 -3.79 -17.35 2.00
C GLY A 49 -4.23 -15.92 2.37
N ILE A 50 -5.43 -15.80 2.96
CA ILE A 50 -6.11 -14.53 3.26
C ILE A 50 -5.71 -13.99 4.63
N PHE A 51 -5.28 -12.73 4.69
CA PHE A 51 -4.86 -12.08 5.94
C PHE A 51 -5.94 -11.16 6.51
N LEU A 52 -6.63 -11.62 7.57
CA LEU A 52 -7.67 -10.84 8.22
C LEU A 52 -7.11 -9.81 9.24
N ASP A 53 -5.90 -10.03 9.74
CA ASP A 53 -5.19 -9.18 10.73
C ASP A 53 -4.43 -8.01 10.09
N SER A 54 -4.97 -7.43 9.02
CA SER A 54 -4.39 -6.25 8.34
C SER A 54 -5.23 -5.00 8.60
N SER A 55 -4.61 -3.83 8.63
CA SER A 55 -5.30 -2.55 8.77
C SER A 55 -5.96 -2.14 7.46
N ARG A 56 -7.17 -1.57 7.53
CA ARG A 56 -7.82 -0.98 6.35
C ARG A 56 -7.14 0.34 5.98
N VAL A 57 -7.12 0.65 4.68
CA VAL A 57 -6.67 1.94 4.17
C VAL A 57 -7.89 2.87 4.09
N GLU A 58 -7.81 4.03 4.72
CA GLU A 58 -8.83 5.08 4.65
C GLU A 58 -8.66 5.88 3.36
N LYS A 59 -7.42 6.26 3.05
CA LYS A 59 -7.11 7.14 1.91
C LYS A 59 -5.79 6.78 1.24
N ILE A 60 -5.74 7.00 -0.06
CA ILE A 60 -4.53 6.87 -0.88
C ILE A 60 -4.26 8.22 -1.55
N ASP A 61 -3.14 8.85 -1.19
CA ASP A 61 -2.64 10.06 -1.82
C ASP A 61 -1.50 9.71 -2.77
N VAL A 62 -1.78 9.69 -4.06
CA VAL A 62 -0.77 9.54 -5.12
C VAL A 62 -0.13 10.89 -5.39
N HIS A 63 1.19 10.92 -5.60
CA HIS A 63 1.87 12.17 -5.94
C HIS A 63 1.24 12.81 -7.19
N PRO A 64 0.90 14.11 -7.16
CA PRO A 64 0.14 14.75 -8.25
C PRO A 64 0.89 14.80 -9.59
N GLY A 65 2.22 14.74 -9.54
CA GLY A 65 3.08 14.64 -10.72
C GLY A 65 3.40 13.22 -11.17
N TYR A 66 2.71 12.19 -10.67
CA TYR A 66 2.97 10.81 -11.08
C TYR A 66 2.67 10.61 -12.57
N ASP A 67 3.67 10.13 -13.31
CA ASP A 67 3.57 9.76 -14.74
C ASP A 67 3.83 8.25 -14.84
N GLY A 68 2.77 7.48 -15.11
CA GLY A 68 2.84 6.01 -15.16
C GLY A 68 3.57 5.45 -16.38
N GLU A 69 3.75 6.23 -17.44
CA GLU A 69 4.52 5.80 -18.61
C GLU A 69 6.02 5.92 -18.34
N LYS A 70 6.43 6.96 -17.60
CA LYS A 70 7.83 7.27 -17.29
C LYS A 70 8.26 6.86 -15.89
N TYR A 71 7.33 6.40 -15.05
CA TYR A 71 7.52 6.16 -13.61
C TYR A 71 8.08 7.38 -12.87
N LEU A 72 7.78 8.59 -13.34
CA LEU A 72 8.20 9.82 -12.64
C LEU A 72 7.31 10.03 -11.43
N ASN A 73 7.91 10.45 -10.32
CA ASN A 73 7.22 10.67 -9.05
C ASN A 73 6.38 9.48 -8.59
N ASP A 74 6.94 8.27 -8.75
CA ASP A 74 6.32 7.00 -8.39
C ASP A 74 6.28 6.79 -6.87
N ILE A 75 5.45 7.61 -6.20
CA ILE A 75 5.33 7.66 -4.74
C ILE A 75 3.89 7.95 -4.33
N ALA A 76 3.41 7.24 -3.32
CA ALA A 76 2.08 7.41 -2.74
C ALA A 76 2.09 7.16 -1.24
N ILE A 77 1.13 7.77 -0.53
CA ILE A 77 0.95 7.64 0.91
C ILE A 77 -0.42 7.04 1.21
N PHE A 78 -0.46 6.02 2.06
CA PHE A 78 -1.69 5.52 2.67
C PHE A 78 -1.92 6.18 4.03
N THR A 79 -3.18 6.50 4.31
CA THR A 79 -3.68 6.87 5.65
C THR A 79 -4.71 5.84 6.09
#